data_AF-A0A351AWI8-F1
#
_entry.id   AF-A0A351AWI8-F1
#
_cell.length_a   1.000
_cell.length_b   1.000
_cell.length_c   1.000
_cell.angle_alpha   90.00
_cell.angle_beta   90.00
_cell.angle_gamma   90.00
#
_symmetry.space_group_name_H-M   'P 1'
#
loop_
_entity.id
_entity.type
_entity.pdbx_description
1 polymer ?
#
loop_
_entity_poly.entity_id
_entity_poly.type
_entity_poly.pdbx_seq_one_letter_code
_entity_poly.pdbx_strand_id
1 'polypeptide(L)'
;MKKKLIFITEALWIGGIETALVNLLNRLDYNRFDVTCLVLRDSLDVADRITPQCRLIVSDRQHKVTFPKDYGCKRLYNIMEEPQNAAKFRRFIWSALRVVFRAAEAKCYASYVKKQLKGEHFDTAVIYSDRAAETAVRAVSADRFLMFYHHGAMRREYHDAYGYRKADKVIAVSP
;
A
#
# COMPACT_ATOMS: atom_id res chain seq x y z
N MET A 1 -18.94 15.31 -13.88
CA MET A 1 -18.58 13.99 -13.32
C MET A 1 -17.42 14.17 -12.35
N LYS A 2 -17.43 13.47 -11.21
CA LYS A 2 -16.32 13.53 -10.25
C LYS A 2 -15.11 12.78 -10.79
N LYS A 3 -13.91 13.25 -10.46
CA LYS A 3 -12.64 12.59 -10.76
C LYS A 3 -12.36 11.53 -9.69
N LYS A 4 -12.03 10.30 -10.11
CA LYS A 4 -11.76 9.18 -9.21
C LYS A 4 -10.32 9.18 -8.75
N LEU A 5 -10.12 9.28 -7.45
CA LEU A 5 -8.82 9.24 -6.79
C LEU A 5 -8.72 8.00 -5.91
N ILE A 6 -7.55 7.35 -5.92
CA ILE A 6 -7.23 6.30 -4.96
C ILE A 6 -5.92 6.62 -4.26
N PHE A 7 -5.97 6.73 -2.94
CA PHE A 7 -4.78 6.79 -2.08
C PHE A 7 -4.42 5.39 -1.64
N ILE A 8 -3.14 5.02 -1.70
CA ILE A 8 -2.66 3.70 -1.28
C ILE A 8 -1.58 3.88 -0.21
N THR A 9 -1.77 3.28 0.96
CA THR A 9 -0.81 3.27 2.07
C THR A 9 -0.63 1.86 2.63
N GLU A 10 0.50 1.59 3.28
CA GLU A 10 0.71 0.30 3.97
C GLU A 10 -0.25 0.15 5.14
N ALA A 11 -0.31 1.13 6.01
CA ALA A 11 -1.04 1.12 7.28
C ALA A 11 -1.49 2.56 7.64
N LEU A 12 -2.35 2.65 8.66
CA LEU A 12 -2.81 3.88 9.30
C LEU A 12 -2.47 3.84 10.80
N TRP A 13 -1.19 3.69 11.12
CA TRP A 13 -0.69 3.73 12.50
C TRP A 13 -0.82 5.13 13.12
N ILE A 14 -0.58 5.21 14.43
CA ILE A 14 -0.36 6.48 15.13
C ILE A 14 1.02 7.03 14.71
N GLY A 15 1.03 7.81 13.64
CA GLY A 15 2.22 8.47 13.10
C GLY A 15 1.90 9.79 12.42
N GLY A 16 2.93 10.61 12.21
CA GLY A 16 2.78 11.95 11.60
C GLY A 16 2.37 11.88 10.13
N ILE A 17 2.89 10.89 9.39
CA ILE A 17 2.58 10.66 7.97
C ILE A 17 1.12 10.25 7.81
N GLU A 18 0.67 9.30 8.61
CA GLU A 18 -0.69 8.77 8.60
C GLU A 18 -1.70 9.83 9.04
N THR A 19 -1.37 10.61 10.08
CA THR A 19 -2.17 11.76 10.51
C THR A 19 -2.27 12.84 9.42
N ALA A 20 -1.18 13.09 8.68
CA ALA A 20 -1.19 14.01 7.54
C ALA A 20 -2.07 13.49 6.40
N LEU A 21 -2.03 12.19 6.09
CA LEU A 21 -2.92 11.56 5.12
C LEU A 21 -4.39 11.73 5.50
N VAL A 22 -4.76 11.40 6.75
CA VAL A 22 -6.13 11.56 7.24
C VAL A 22 -6.58 13.02 7.12
N ASN A 23 -5.73 13.97 7.52
CA ASN A 23 -6.01 15.39 7.40
C ASN A 23 -6.19 15.86 5.95
N LEU A 24 -5.43 15.29 5.01
CA LEU A 24 -5.56 15.54 3.59
C LEU A 24 -6.88 15.00 3.06
N LEU A 25 -7.20 13.73 3.34
CA LEU A 25 -8.44 13.08 2.94
C LEU A 25 -9.65 13.90 3.43
N ASN A 26 -9.65 14.30 4.70
CA ASN A 26 -10.75 15.07 5.30
C ASN A 26 -10.95 16.46 4.70
N ARG A 27 -9.96 17.02 4.00
CA ARG A 27 -10.00 18.36 3.39
C ARG A 27 -10.15 18.34 1.88
N LEU A 28 -10.24 17.16 1.25
CA LEU A 28 -10.48 17.07 -0.19
C LEU A 28 -11.88 17.60 -0.56
N ASP A 29 -11.99 18.19 -1.75
CA ASP A 29 -13.27 18.62 -2.29
C ASP A 29 -14.04 17.42 -2.87
N TYR A 30 -14.88 16.80 -2.06
CA TYR A 30 -15.71 15.66 -2.44
C TYR A 30 -16.83 16.01 -3.43
N ASN A 31 -17.06 17.28 -3.76
CA ASN A 31 -17.94 17.63 -4.88
C ASN A 31 -17.24 17.41 -6.23
N ARG A 32 -15.91 17.49 -6.25
CA ARG A 32 -15.07 17.30 -7.44
C ARG A 32 -14.46 15.91 -7.52
N PHE A 33 -14.19 15.28 -6.38
CA PHE A 33 -13.46 14.02 -6.31
C PHE A 33 -14.29 12.90 -5.67
N ASP A 34 -14.18 11.70 -6.24
CA ASP A 34 -14.62 10.44 -5.65
C ASP A 34 -13.36 9.72 -5.12
N VAL A 35 -13.23 9.65 -3.80
CA VAL A 35 -11.95 9.31 -3.15
C VAL A 35 -12.04 7.95 -2.47
N THR A 36 -11.10 7.08 -2.83
CA THR A 36 -10.87 5.79 -2.17
C THR A 36 -9.54 5.82 -1.42
N CYS A 37 -9.50 5.27 -0.21
CA CYS A 37 -8.27 5.00 0.52
C CYS A 37 -8.11 3.48 0.64
N LEU A 38 -7.04 2.94 0.08
CA LEU A 38 -6.66 1.52 0.13
C LEU A 38 -5.51 1.34 1.12
N VAL A 39 -5.75 0.54 2.17
CA VAL A 39 -4.77 0.19 3.20
C VAL A 39 -4.39 -1.27 3.05
N LEU A 40 -3.09 -1.58 3.01
CA LEU A 40 -2.59 -2.93 2.72
C LEU A 40 -2.44 -3.83 3.96
N ARG A 41 -2.52 -3.25 5.16
CA ARG A 41 -2.49 -3.93 6.45
C ARG A 41 -3.65 -3.50 7.33
N ASP A 42 -4.21 -4.43 8.09
CA ASP A 42 -5.24 -4.13 9.09
C ASP A 42 -4.61 -3.50 10.35
N SER A 43 -4.05 -2.30 10.18
CA SER A 43 -3.52 -1.47 11.25
C SER A 43 -4.11 -0.07 11.05
N LEU A 44 -5.16 0.22 11.80
CA LEU A 44 -6.14 1.27 11.50
C LEU A 44 -6.31 2.29 12.64
N ASP A 45 -5.27 2.53 13.42
CA ASP A 45 -5.32 3.32 14.66
C ASP A 45 -5.89 4.73 14.49
N VAL A 46 -5.76 5.33 13.31
CA VAL A 46 -6.31 6.67 12.99
C VAL A 46 -7.39 6.65 11.90
N ALA A 47 -7.86 5.47 11.49
CA ALA A 47 -8.82 5.33 10.40
C ALA A 47 -10.23 5.84 10.76
N ASP A 48 -10.59 5.80 12.04
CA ASP A 48 -11.85 6.32 12.60
C ASP A 48 -12.03 7.83 12.37
N ARG A 49 -10.92 8.55 12.18
CA ARG A 49 -10.90 10.00 11.91
C ARG A 49 -11.13 10.34 10.45
N ILE A 50 -11.17 9.36 9.55
CA ILE A 50 -11.40 9.59 8.12
C ILE A 50 -12.88 9.93 7.89
N THR A 51 -13.13 10.96 7.09
CA THR A 51 -14.47 11.37 6.67
C THR A 51 -15.25 10.21 6.04
N PRO A 52 -16.55 10.03 6.36
CA PRO A 52 -17.36 8.96 5.79
C PRO A 52 -17.57 9.09 4.27
N GLN A 53 -17.25 10.25 3.69
CA GLN A 53 -17.28 10.46 2.24
C GLN A 53 -16.13 9.76 1.52
N CYS A 54 -15.06 9.38 2.23
CA CYS A 54 -13.95 8.61 1.70
C CYS A 54 -14.26 7.11 1.78
N ARG A 55 -14.19 6.41 0.64
CA ARG A 55 -14.32 4.94 0.63
C ARG A 55 -13.05 4.29 1.18
N LEU A 56 -13.10 3.73 2.38
CA LEU A 56 -11.98 2.98 2.97
C LEU A 56 -12.03 1.50 2.56
N ILE A 57 -10.92 0.99 2.03
CA ILE A 57 -10.73 -0.42 1.67
C ILE A 57 -9.49 -0.95 2.39
N VAL A 58 -9.64 -2.06 3.09
CA VAL A 58 -8.57 -2.74 3.81
C VAL A 58 -8.32 -4.10 3.18
N SER A 59 -7.10 -4.29 2.68
CA SER A 59 -6.66 -5.47 1.93
C SER A 59 -5.56 -6.22 2.69
N ASP A 60 -5.85 -6.67 3.91
CA ASP A 60 -4.87 -7.38 4.70
C ASP A 60 -4.48 -8.75 4.10
N ARG A 61 -3.24 -9.17 4.34
CA ARG A 61 -2.69 -10.45 3.83
C ARG A 61 -2.92 -11.62 4.78
N GLN A 62 -3.17 -11.35 6.04
CA GLN A 62 -3.38 -12.35 7.08
C GLN A 62 -4.84 -12.74 7.24
N HIS A 63 -5.78 -11.81 7.09
CA HIS A 63 -7.21 -12.11 7.19
C HIS A 63 -8.08 -11.21 6.31
N LYS A 64 -9.31 -11.65 6.09
CA LYS A 64 -10.34 -10.87 5.41
C LYS A 64 -10.81 -9.68 6.24
N VAL A 65 -10.82 -8.49 5.63
CA VAL A 65 -11.40 -7.26 6.21
C VAL A 65 -12.49 -6.70 5.29
N THR A 66 -12.11 -5.91 4.28
CA THR A 66 -13.09 -5.32 3.35
C THR A 66 -13.38 -6.21 2.15
N PHE A 67 -12.37 -6.89 1.62
CA PHE A 67 -12.54 -7.73 0.44
C PHE A 67 -13.31 -9.01 0.71
N PRO A 68 -14.09 -9.56 -0.25
CA PRO A 68 -14.91 -10.74 -0.02
C PRO A 68 -14.15 -12.06 0.13
N LYS A 69 -12.93 -12.19 -0.44
CA LYS A 69 -12.13 -13.43 -0.38
C LYS A 69 -10.83 -13.20 0.38
N ASP A 70 -10.31 -14.23 1.02
CA ASP A 70 -8.98 -14.21 1.66
C ASP A 70 -7.82 -14.22 0.65
N TYR A 71 -6.65 -13.81 1.11
CA TYR A 71 -5.41 -13.89 0.35
C TYR A 71 -4.86 -15.33 0.32
N GLY A 72 -4.94 -15.98 -0.86
CA GLY A 72 -4.57 -17.38 -1.04
C GLY A 72 -3.06 -17.68 -0.89
N CYS A 73 -2.18 -16.69 -1.05
CA CYS A 73 -0.73 -16.85 -0.90
C CYS A 73 -0.22 -16.50 0.51
N LYS A 74 -1.08 -16.51 1.55
CA LYS A 74 -0.71 -16.19 2.95
C LYS A 74 0.51 -16.98 3.47
N ARG A 75 0.65 -18.25 3.11
CA ARG A 75 1.82 -19.07 3.52
C ARG A 75 3.13 -18.50 3.01
N LEU A 76 3.15 -18.01 1.77
CA LEU A 76 4.34 -17.38 1.18
C LEU A 76 4.67 -16.08 1.89
N TYR A 77 3.65 -15.30 2.25
CA TYR A 77 3.79 -14.09 3.04
C TYR A 77 4.40 -14.37 4.42
N ASN A 78 3.90 -15.37 5.14
CA ASN A 78 4.42 -15.73 6.47
C ASN A 78 5.88 -16.21 6.45
N ILE A 79 6.33 -16.86 5.37
CA ILE A 79 7.74 -17.28 5.21
C ILE A 79 8.66 -16.05 5.08
N MET A 80 8.14 -14.92 4.60
CA MET A 80 8.89 -13.67 4.46
C MET A 80 8.89 -12.80 5.71
N GLU A 81 8.06 -13.10 6.73
CA GLU A 81 8.16 -12.40 8.01
C GLU A 81 9.51 -12.74 8.66
N GLU A 82 10.17 -11.71 9.20
CA GLU A 82 11.51 -11.90 9.77
C GLU A 82 11.43 -12.80 11.01
N PRO A 83 12.17 -13.92 11.05
CA PRO A 83 12.12 -14.81 12.19
C PRO A 83 12.76 -14.12 13.40
N GLN A 84 11.93 -13.83 14.40
CA GLN A 84 12.37 -13.29 15.68
C GLN A 84 13.31 -14.30 16.37
N ASN A 85 14.39 -13.82 16.99
CA ASN A 85 15.37 -14.64 17.73
C ASN A 85 16.02 -15.80 16.93
N ALA A 86 16.25 -15.62 15.63
CA ALA A 86 16.96 -16.61 14.82
C ALA A 86 18.49 -16.46 14.84
N ALA A 87 19.21 -17.59 14.83
CA ALA A 87 20.66 -17.64 14.64
C ALA A 87 21.08 -17.01 13.29
N LYS A 88 22.32 -16.48 13.21
CA LYS A 88 22.83 -15.76 12.03
C LYS A 88 22.68 -16.54 10.71
N PHE A 89 22.92 -17.85 10.74
CA PHE A 89 22.77 -18.72 9.56
C PHE A 89 21.32 -18.83 9.07
N ARG A 90 20.36 -18.98 9.99
CA ARG A 90 18.92 -19.00 9.67
C ARG A 90 18.44 -17.65 9.12
N ARG A 91 18.98 -16.53 9.62
CA ARG A 91 18.73 -15.19 9.05
C ARG A 91 19.30 -15.04 7.65
N PHE A 92 20.47 -15.60 7.37
CA PHE A 92 21.06 -15.59 6.04
C PHE A 92 20.20 -16.39 5.03
N ILE A 93 19.82 -17.62 5.38
CA ILE A 93 18.91 -18.44 4.56
C ILE A 93 17.59 -17.70 4.32
N TRP A 94 17.00 -17.13 5.37
CA TRP A 94 15.79 -16.32 5.25
C TRP A 94 15.98 -15.11 4.32
N SER A 95 17.10 -14.39 4.42
CA SER A 95 17.38 -13.25 3.53
C SER A 95 17.47 -13.69 2.07
N ALA A 96 18.10 -14.85 1.79
CA ALA A 96 18.19 -15.38 0.44
C ALA A 96 16.80 -15.81 -0.09
N LEU A 97 16.03 -16.55 0.71
CA LEU A 97 14.66 -16.97 0.37
C LEU A 97 13.76 -15.76 0.15
N ARG A 98 13.87 -14.72 0.99
CA ARG A 98 13.11 -13.47 0.85
C ARG A 98 13.37 -12.83 -0.50
N VAL A 99 14.61 -12.74 -0.96
CA VAL A 99 14.91 -12.14 -2.28
C VAL A 99 14.26 -12.94 -3.42
N VAL A 100 14.28 -14.28 -3.34
CA VAL A 100 13.71 -15.17 -4.37
C VAL A 100 12.17 -15.11 -4.38
N PHE A 101 11.54 -15.25 -3.22
CA PHE A 101 10.09 -15.40 -3.12
C PHE A 101 9.32 -14.08 -3.08
N ARG A 102 9.96 -12.96 -2.74
CA ARG A 102 9.30 -11.65 -2.63
C ARG A 102 8.69 -11.17 -3.93
N ALA A 103 9.40 -11.28 -5.05
CA ALA A 103 8.86 -10.87 -6.34
C ALA A 103 7.64 -11.72 -6.76
N ALA A 104 7.64 -13.01 -6.40
CA ALA A 104 6.51 -13.91 -6.65
C ALA A 104 5.32 -13.57 -5.74
N GLU A 105 5.57 -13.31 -4.45
CA GLU A 105 4.53 -12.92 -3.50
C GLU A 105 3.92 -11.57 -3.87
N ALA A 106 4.73 -10.56 -4.19
CA ALA A 106 4.25 -9.24 -4.58
C ALA A 106 3.35 -9.31 -5.83
N LYS A 107 3.70 -10.17 -6.81
CA LYS A 107 2.84 -10.43 -7.97
C LYS A 107 1.55 -11.16 -7.60
N CYS A 108 1.60 -12.15 -6.70
CA CYS A 108 0.40 -12.85 -6.22
C CYS A 108 -0.54 -11.88 -5.51
N TYR A 109 0.00 -11.07 -4.59
CA TYR A 109 -0.75 -10.08 -3.84
C TYR A 109 -1.36 -8.99 -4.74
N ALA A 110 -0.58 -8.42 -5.66
CA ALA A 110 -1.10 -7.44 -6.59
C ALA A 110 -2.22 -8.01 -7.48
N SER A 111 -2.08 -9.25 -7.93
CA SER A 111 -3.13 -9.93 -8.70
C SER A 111 -4.40 -10.17 -7.87
N TYR A 112 -4.24 -10.48 -6.58
CA TYR A 112 -5.35 -10.58 -5.64
C TYR A 112 -6.07 -9.23 -5.48
N VAL A 113 -5.35 -8.15 -5.16
CA VAL A 113 -5.92 -6.79 -5.04
C VAL A 113 -6.64 -6.38 -6.33
N LYS A 114 -6.01 -6.60 -7.50
CA LYS A 114 -6.61 -6.28 -8.81
C LYS A 114 -7.95 -6.97 -9.04
N LYS A 115 -8.03 -8.26 -8.70
CA LYS A 115 -9.27 -9.05 -8.82
C LYS A 115 -10.36 -8.53 -7.88
N GLN A 116 -9.99 -8.13 -6.66
CA GLN A 116 -10.95 -7.61 -5.67
C GLN A 116 -11.45 -6.21 -6.01
N LEU A 117 -10.60 -5.36 -6.61
CA LEU A 117 -11.00 -4.06 -7.17
C LEU A 117 -11.84 -4.20 -8.45
N LYS A 118 -12.03 -5.42 -8.97
CA LYS A 118 -12.86 -5.72 -10.17
C LYS A 118 -12.50 -4.87 -11.40
N GLY A 119 -11.23 -4.45 -11.52
CA GLY A 119 -10.79 -3.60 -12.61
C GLY A 119 -11.37 -2.18 -12.58
N GLU A 120 -11.83 -1.70 -11.42
CA GLU A 120 -12.24 -0.31 -11.25
C GLU A 120 -11.11 0.64 -11.68
N HIS A 121 -11.47 1.60 -12.52
CA HIS A 121 -10.57 2.61 -13.06
C HIS A 121 -10.58 3.87 -12.20
N PHE A 122 -9.40 4.47 -12.04
CA PHE A 122 -9.18 5.72 -11.33
C PHE A 122 -8.45 6.73 -12.23
N ASP A 123 -8.82 8.01 -12.16
CA ASP A 123 -8.11 9.06 -12.88
C ASP A 123 -6.69 9.26 -12.32
N THR A 124 -6.48 9.04 -11.01
CA THR A 124 -5.16 9.15 -10.38
C THR A 124 -5.03 8.25 -9.16
N ALA A 125 -3.91 7.53 -9.10
CA ALA A 125 -3.45 6.77 -7.95
C ALA A 125 -2.34 7.53 -7.21
N VAL A 126 -2.56 7.79 -5.92
CA VAL A 126 -1.59 8.43 -5.03
C VAL A 126 -0.99 7.37 -4.11
N ILE A 127 0.25 7.00 -4.38
CA ILE A 127 1.05 6.08 -3.58
C ILE A 127 1.62 6.87 -2.40
N TYR A 128 1.04 6.70 -1.22
CA TYR A 128 1.39 7.44 -0.01
C TYR A 128 2.41 6.70 0.89
N SER A 129 2.77 5.47 0.51
CA SER A 129 3.80 4.67 1.18
C SER A 129 4.67 3.96 0.13
N ASP A 130 5.98 4.02 0.31
CA ASP A 130 6.97 3.33 -0.52
C ASP A 130 6.76 1.81 -0.54
N ARG A 131 6.38 1.23 0.59
CA ARG A 131 6.06 -0.21 0.72
C ARG A 131 4.81 -0.63 -0.04
N ALA A 132 3.94 0.33 -0.39
CA ALA A 132 2.74 0.06 -1.17
C ALA A 132 2.95 0.22 -2.69
N ALA A 133 4.10 0.73 -3.14
CA ALA A 133 4.29 1.20 -4.50
C ALA A 133 4.16 0.09 -5.57
N GLU A 134 4.84 -1.04 -5.40
CA GLU A 134 4.77 -2.17 -6.34
C GLU A 134 3.36 -2.74 -6.42
N THR A 135 2.68 -2.84 -5.28
CA THR A 135 1.29 -3.32 -5.26
C THR A 135 0.40 -2.35 -6.01
N ALA A 136 0.50 -1.05 -5.74
CA ALA A 136 -0.32 -0.02 -6.37
C ALA A 136 -0.17 -0.05 -7.89
N VAL A 137 1.07 -0.01 -8.39
CA VAL A 137 1.36 0.02 -9.84
C VAL A 137 0.93 -1.27 -10.55
N ARG A 138 1.00 -2.43 -9.89
CA ARG A 138 0.58 -3.70 -10.50
C ARG A 138 -0.92 -3.96 -10.42
N ALA A 139 -1.57 -3.49 -9.36
CA ALA A 139 -2.95 -3.86 -9.03
C ALA A 139 -3.99 -2.82 -9.46
N VAL A 140 -3.66 -1.54 -9.36
CA VAL A 140 -4.60 -0.43 -9.58
C VAL A 140 -4.60 -0.07 -11.06
N SER A 141 -5.80 0.08 -11.63
CA SER A 141 -5.99 0.63 -12.97
C SER A 141 -6.14 2.14 -12.85
N ALA A 142 -5.08 2.90 -13.16
CA ALA A 142 -5.11 4.35 -13.11
C ALA A 142 -4.38 5.01 -14.28
N ASP A 143 -4.84 6.20 -14.68
CA ASP A 143 -4.22 6.97 -15.77
C ASP A 143 -2.89 7.61 -15.33
N ARG A 144 -2.77 7.94 -14.05
CA ARG A 144 -1.60 8.59 -13.46
C ARG A 144 -1.25 8.00 -12.09
N PHE A 145 0.04 7.90 -11.82
CA PHE A 145 0.59 7.48 -10.54
C PHE A 145 1.44 8.61 -9.94
N LEU A 146 1.03 9.12 -8.78
CA LEU A 146 1.77 10.09 -7.99
C LEU A 146 2.34 9.38 -6.76
N MET A 147 3.64 9.51 -6.52
CA MET A 147 4.29 8.85 -5.39
C MET A 147 4.78 9.86 -4.37
N PHE A 148 4.39 9.69 -3.10
CA PHE A 148 4.90 10.45 -1.98
C PHE A 148 6.08 9.70 -1.36
N TYR A 149 7.21 10.38 -1.27
CA TYR A 149 8.42 9.88 -0.63
C TYR A 149 8.62 10.60 0.70
N HIS A 150 8.44 9.90 1.81
CA HIS A 150 8.65 10.45 3.14
C HIS A 150 10.08 10.17 3.62
N HIS A 151 10.78 11.17 4.17
CA HIS A 151 12.19 11.07 4.61
C HIS A 151 12.48 9.92 5.59
N GLY A 152 11.48 9.45 6.35
CA GLY A 152 11.60 8.25 7.20
C GLY A 152 12.02 6.98 6.44
N ALA A 153 11.79 6.94 5.13
CA ALA A 153 12.20 5.87 4.22
C ALA A 153 13.70 5.90 3.82
N MET A 154 14.51 6.84 4.33
CA MET A 154 15.97 6.85 4.07
C MET A 154 16.72 5.69 4.72
N ARG A 155 16.11 4.94 5.65
CA ARG A 155 16.77 3.85 6.39
C ARG A 155 16.94 2.56 5.59
N ARG A 156 17.54 2.54 4.39
CA ARG A 156 17.87 1.29 3.63
C ARG A 156 16.76 0.22 3.55
N GLU A 157 15.52 0.59 3.83
CA GLU A 157 14.38 -0.31 3.88
C GLU A 157 13.77 -0.30 2.50
N TYR A 158 14.31 -1.16 1.63
CA TYR A 158 13.68 -1.51 0.35
C TYR A 158 13.32 -0.33 -0.57
N HIS A 159 14.22 0.01 -1.49
CA HIS A 159 13.85 0.88 -2.61
C HIS A 159 13.03 0.09 -3.64
N ASP A 160 11.72 0.31 -3.64
CA ASP A 160 10.81 -0.21 -4.66
C ASP A 160 11.05 0.48 -6.02
N ALA A 161 12.15 0.15 -6.68
CA ALA A 161 12.54 0.73 -7.96
C ALA A 161 11.46 0.53 -9.03
N TYR A 162 10.59 -0.48 -8.89
CA TYR A 162 9.50 -0.72 -9.82
C TYR A 162 8.41 0.35 -9.68
N GLY A 163 7.99 0.64 -8.44
CA GLY A 163 7.08 1.74 -8.13
C GLY A 163 7.60 3.10 -8.61
N TYR A 164 8.84 3.45 -8.25
CA TYR A 164 9.45 4.73 -8.65
C TYR A 164 9.53 4.93 -10.16
N ARG A 165 9.89 3.89 -10.93
CA ARG A 165 9.99 3.99 -12.40
C ARG A 165 8.65 4.18 -13.10
N LYS A 166 7.55 3.81 -12.44
CA LYS A 166 6.19 3.86 -13.01
C LYS A 166 5.38 5.04 -12.52
N ALA A 167 5.88 5.76 -11.51
CA ALA A 167 5.28 7.01 -11.06
C ALA A 167 5.55 8.12 -12.08
N ASP A 168 4.51 8.89 -12.43
CA ASP A 168 4.62 10.07 -13.28
C ASP A 168 5.39 11.20 -12.56
N LYS A 169 5.18 11.30 -11.24
CA LYS A 169 5.87 12.26 -10.38
C LYS A 169 6.14 11.66 -9.02
N VAL A 170 7.32 12.00 -8.48
CA VAL A 170 7.71 11.70 -7.10
C VAL A 170 7.75 13.00 -6.32
N ILE A 171 6.97 13.07 -5.25
CA ILE A 171 6.84 14.21 -4.35
C ILE A 171 7.60 13.84 -3.08
N ALA A 172 8.79 14.42 -2.92
CA ALA A 172 9.58 14.25 -1.70
C ALA A 172 9.06 15.17 -0.60
N VAL A 173 8.79 14.60 0.57
CA VAL A 173 8.38 15.34 1.76
C VAL A 173 9.51 15.20 2.78
N SER A 174 10.25 16.29 2.95
CA SER A 174 11.19 16.47 4.06
C SER A 174 10.41 16.82 5.34
N PRO A 175 10.85 16.37 6.53
CA PRO A 175 10.44 16.98 7.78
C PRO A 175 10.77 18.48 7.82
#